data_AF-A0A2J1DTB3-F1
#
_entry.id   AF-A0A2J1DTB3-F1
#
_cell.length_a   1.000
_cell.length_b   1.000
_cell.length_c   1.000
_cell.angle_alpha   90.00
_cell.angle_beta   90.00
_cell.angle_gamma   90.00
#
_symmetry.space_group_name_H-M   'P 1'
#
loop_
_entity.id
_entity.type
_entity.pdbx_description
1 polymer ?
#
loop_
_entity_poly.entity_id
_entity_poly.type
_entity_poly.pdbx_seq_one_letter_code
_entity_poly.pdbx_strand_id
1 'polypeptide(L)'
;MKTVLTKIKGVTPLLMHRFPMAGADDTSKKRTGVPDWKAEAELALYKDDHGQIYQPASHIEASLKEASKTLKIPGKRGATYSKLIGSAVSVSPDAITHLVQDYEIDSRPVVVQKARIVRYRPVFKDWELEFEINIGDDQIPIEVIKQALDHAGLYVGIGDFRPGRGG
;
A
#
# COMPACT_ATOMS: atom_id res chain seq x y z
N MET A 1 24.27 -1.73 -8.76
CA MET A 1 22.80 -1.53 -8.94
C MET A 1 22.22 -2.80 -9.51
N LYS A 2 21.27 -3.40 -8.81
CA LYS A 2 20.62 -4.68 -9.19
C LYS A 2 19.12 -4.43 -9.32
N THR A 3 18.48 -5.06 -10.29
CA THR A 3 17.03 -4.97 -10.49
C THR A 3 16.40 -6.34 -10.37
N VAL A 4 15.30 -6.42 -9.62
CA VAL A 4 14.55 -7.65 -9.41
C VAL A 4 13.13 -7.47 -9.91
N LEU A 5 12.78 -8.18 -10.98
CA LEU A 5 11.41 -8.27 -11.47
C LEU A 5 10.57 -9.05 -10.47
N THR A 6 9.50 -8.43 -9.98
CA THR A 6 8.69 -8.96 -8.89
C THR A 6 7.22 -8.96 -9.26
N LYS A 7 6.57 -10.10 -9.05
CA LYS A 7 5.12 -10.25 -9.13
C LYS A 7 4.59 -10.67 -7.77
N ILE A 8 3.56 -9.98 -7.29
CA ILE A 8 2.85 -10.34 -6.06
C ILE A 8 1.37 -10.56 -6.34
N LYS A 9 0.79 -11.50 -5.59
CA LYS A 9 -0.64 -11.81 -5.60
C LYS A 9 -1.20 -11.70 -4.20
N GLY A 10 -2.34 -11.05 -4.08
CA GLY A 10 -3.09 -10.98 -2.83
C GLY A 10 -3.62 -12.34 -2.39
N VAL A 11 -3.41 -12.67 -1.11
CA VAL A 11 -4.10 -13.79 -0.44
C VAL A 11 -5.27 -13.31 0.43
N THR A 12 -5.37 -11.99 0.63
CA THR A 12 -6.47 -11.32 1.33
C THR A 12 -6.95 -10.12 0.51
N PRO A 13 -8.20 -9.69 0.68
CA PRO A 13 -8.71 -8.51 -0.01
C PRO A 13 -7.88 -7.27 0.31
N LEU A 14 -7.61 -6.45 -0.71
CA LEU A 14 -6.92 -5.18 -0.58
C LEU A 14 -7.94 -4.06 -0.51
N LEU A 15 -7.83 -3.21 0.50
CA LEU A 15 -8.72 -2.07 0.68
C LEU A 15 -7.96 -0.76 0.42
N MET A 16 -8.43 0.03 -0.54
CA MET A 16 -7.83 1.34 -0.83
C MET A 16 -8.60 2.47 -0.13
N HIS A 17 -7.85 3.47 0.30
CA HIS A 17 -8.40 4.63 0.99
C HIS A 17 -7.53 5.87 0.73
N ARG A 18 -7.48 6.29 -0.55
CA ARG A 18 -6.83 7.54 -0.92
C ARG A 18 -7.55 8.70 -0.26
N PHE A 19 -6.79 9.63 0.32
CA PHE A 19 -7.35 10.89 0.78
C PHE A 19 -7.70 11.76 -0.44
N PRO A 20 -8.97 12.16 -0.63
CA PRO A 20 -9.34 13.01 -1.75
C PRO A 20 -8.75 14.39 -1.55
N MET A 21 -7.85 14.80 -2.45
CA MET A 21 -7.29 16.16 -2.43
C MET A 21 -8.30 17.20 -2.92
N ALA A 22 -9.25 16.80 -3.78
CA ALA A 22 -10.32 17.66 -4.24
C ALA A 22 -11.25 18.03 -3.06
N GLY A 23 -11.26 19.31 -2.68
CA GLY A 23 -12.06 19.83 -1.56
C GLY A 23 -11.38 19.72 -0.18
N ALA A 24 -10.09 19.37 -0.12
CA ALA A 24 -9.34 19.27 1.13
C ALA A 24 -9.24 20.59 1.92
N ASP A 25 -9.28 21.74 1.23
CA ASP A 25 -9.25 23.07 1.84
C ASP A 25 -10.60 23.47 2.45
N ASP A 26 -11.70 22.83 2.05
CA ASP A 26 -13.06 23.19 2.44
C ASP A 26 -13.52 22.36 3.66
N THR A 27 -12.72 22.43 4.73
CA THR A 27 -12.95 21.72 6.01
C THR A 27 -14.23 22.13 6.75
N SER A 28 -14.98 23.11 6.22
CA SER A 28 -16.09 23.79 6.90
C SER A 28 -17.49 23.37 6.43
N LYS A 29 -17.63 22.70 5.28
CA LYS A 29 -18.95 22.32 4.76
C LYS A 29 -19.45 21.04 5.42
N LYS A 30 -20.45 21.17 6.30
CA LYS A 30 -21.31 20.05 6.70
C LYS A 30 -21.83 19.37 5.42
N ARG A 31 -21.59 18.06 5.27
CA ARG A 31 -22.21 17.26 4.21
C ARG A 31 -23.73 17.30 4.39
N THR A 32 -24.40 18.20 3.68
CA THR A 32 -25.87 18.23 3.58
C THR A 32 -26.29 17.38 2.38
N GLY A 33 -26.79 16.17 2.65
CA GLY A 33 -27.29 15.25 1.62
C GLY A 33 -27.00 13.79 1.95
N VAL A 34 -27.70 12.87 1.29
CA VAL A 34 -27.37 11.44 1.30
C VAL A 34 -26.02 11.28 0.58
N PRO A 35 -24.97 10.74 1.22
CA PRO A 35 -23.68 10.54 0.56
C PRO A 35 -23.85 9.61 -0.65
N ASP A 36 -23.42 10.07 -1.83
CA ASP A 36 -23.26 9.18 -2.97
C ASP A 36 -22.10 8.24 -2.70
N TRP A 37 -22.44 7.02 -2.30
CA TRP A 37 -21.49 5.98 -1.93
C TRP A 37 -20.59 5.55 -3.09
N LYS A 38 -21.06 5.66 -4.34
CA LYS A 38 -20.22 5.36 -5.51
C LYS A 38 -19.17 6.44 -5.70
N ALA A 39 -19.58 7.71 -5.64
CA ALA A 39 -18.65 8.83 -5.75
C ALA A 39 -17.61 8.85 -4.62
N GLU A 40 -18.00 8.50 -3.39
CA GLU A 40 -17.06 8.39 -2.26
C GLU A 40 -16.04 7.27 -2.47
N ALA A 41 -16.48 6.07 -2.92
CA ALA A 41 -15.57 4.96 -3.19
C ALA A 41 -14.63 5.26 -4.38
N GLU A 42 -15.13 5.92 -5.42
CA GLU A 42 -14.36 6.32 -6.60
C GLU A 42 -13.24 7.31 -6.23
N LEU A 43 -13.53 8.29 -5.38
CA LEU A 43 -12.54 9.25 -4.89
C LEU A 43 -11.46 8.62 -3.99
N ALA A 44 -11.75 7.46 -3.40
CA ALA A 44 -10.82 6.70 -2.58
C ALA A 44 -9.87 5.79 -3.40
N LEU A 45 -10.08 5.67 -4.71
CA LEU A 45 -9.18 4.95 -5.63
C LEU A 45 -7.96 5.78 -6.02
N TYR A 46 -6.86 5.06 -6.25
CA TYR A 46 -5.71 5.60 -6.97
C TYR A 46 -5.92 5.29 -8.46
N LYS A 47 -6.16 6.32 -9.26
CA LYS A 47 -6.32 6.23 -10.72
C LYS A 47 -5.32 7.10 -11.43
N ASP A 48 -4.74 6.58 -12.50
CA ASP A 48 -3.85 7.32 -13.38
C ASP A 48 -4.66 8.25 -14.31
N ASP A 49 -3.94 8.99 -15.18
CA ASP A 49 -4.56 9.91 -16.14
C ASP A 49 -5.41 9.19 -17.21
N HIS A 50 -5.28 7.87 -17.32
CA HIS A 50 -6.05 7.01 -18.20
C HIS A 50 -7.24 6.33 -17.51
N GLY A 51 -7.43 6.59 -16.21
CA GLY A 51 -8.49 5.99 -15.39
C GLY A 51 -8.20 4.57 -14.92
N GLN A 52 -6.99 4.04 -15.13
CA GLN A 52 -6.57 2.73 -14.63
C GLN A 52 -6.22 2.81 -13.15
N ILE A 53 -6.66 1.81 -12.41
CA ILE A 53 -6.37 1.67 -10.99
C ILE A 53 -4.91 1.24 -10.84
N TYR A 54 -4.20 1.95 -9.98
CA TYR A 54 -2.79 1.70 -9.69
C TYR A 54 -2.52 1.67 -8.18
N GLN A 55 -1.41 1.04 -7.80
CA GLN A 55 -0.86 1.08 -6.46
C GLN A 55 0.37 2.00 -6.45
N PRO A 56 0.44 3.03 -5.59
CA PRO A 56 1.66 3.80 -5.44
C PRO A 56 2.84 2.93 -5.01
N ALA A 57 4.00 3.09 -5.66
CA ALA A 57 5.26 2.44 -5.31
C ALA A 57 5.62 2.64 -3.83
N SER A 58 5.35 3.83 -3.30
CA SER A 58 5.59 4.18 -1.90
C SER A 58 4.87 3.25 -0.90
N HIS A 59 3.76 2.61 -1.28
CA HIS A 59 3.08 1.64 -0.42
C HIS A 59 3.90 0.35 -0.29
N ILE A 60 4.50 -0.12 -1.40
CA ILE A 60 5.39 -1.29 -1.42
C ILE A 60 6.68 -0.98 -0.67
N GLU A 61 7.29 0.18 -0.93
CA GLU A 61 8.53 0.63 -0.27
C GLU A 61 8.35 0.76 1.25
N ALA A 62 7.24 1.37 1.69
CA ALA A 62 6.93 1.48 3.11
C ALA A 62 6.70 0.11 3.76
N SER A 63 6.04 -0.82 3.05
CA SER A 63 5.81 -2.18 3.54
C SER A 63 7.12 -2.96 3.67
N LEU A 64 7.99 -2.89 2.65
CA LEU A 64 9.32 -3.48 2.67
C LEU A 64 10.18 -2.91 3.79
N LYS A 65 10.21 -1.59 3.96
CA LYS A 65 10.97 -0.92 5.02
C LYS A 65 10.52 -1.37 6.42
N GLU A 66 9.21 -1.50 6.64
CA GLU A 66 8.66 -1.97 7.91
C GLU A 66 9.03 -3.44 8.15
N ALA A 67 8.84 -4.30 7.15
CA ALA A 67 9.19 -5.72 7.22
C ALA A 67 10.69 -5.92 7.51
N SER A 68 11.54 -5.05 6.98
CA SER A 68 12.99 -5.10 7.12
C SER A 68 13.51 -4.73 8.51
N LYS A 69 12.64 -4.26 9.42
CA LYS A 69 13.02 -4.01 10.83
C LYS A 69 13.29 -5.30 11.60
N THR A 70 12.75 -6.43 11.18
CA THR A 70 13.01 -7.73 11.83
C THR A 70 14.28 -8.41 11.31
N LEU A 71 14.76 -8.01 10.13
CA LEU A 71 15.95 -8.56 9.48
C LEU A 71 17.23 -7.89 10.02
N LYS A 72 18.03 -8.65 10.76
CA LYS A 72 19.30 -8.18 11.35
C LYS A 72 20.47 -8.32 10.37
N ILE A 73 21.38 -7.35 10.40
CA ILE A 73 22.60 -7.38 9.60
C ILE A 73 23.65 -8.26 10.30
N PRO A 74 24.13 -9.35 9.67
CA PRO A 74 25.20 -10.17 10.24
C PRO A 74 26.44 -9.34 10.54
N GLY A 75 27.07 -9.55 11.70
CA GLY A 75 28.29 -8.85 12.09
C GLY A 75 28.11 -7.41 12.62
N LYS A 76 26.91 -6.80 12.52
CA LYS A 76 26.60 -5.51 13.15
C LYS A 76 25.57 -5.68 14.27
N ARG A 77 26.02 -5.58 15.52
CA ARG A 77 25.17 -5.79 16.71
C ARG A 77 23.98 -4.83 16.72
N GLY A 78 22.78 -5.39 16.58
CA GLY A 78 21.51 -4.65 16.68
C GLY A 78 21.12 -3.82 15.45
N ALA A 79 21.93 -3.82 14.39
CA ALA A 79 21.58 -3.12 13.15
C ALA A 79 20.61 -3.95 12.30
N THR A 80 19.63 -3.30 11.69
CA THR A 80 18.63 -3.93 10.82
C THR A 80 18.71 -3.34 9.42
N TYR A 81 18.23 -4.08 8.42
CA TYR A 81 18.25 -3.64 7.03
C TYR A 81 17.26 -2.50 6.74
N SER A 82 16.38 -2.14 7.68
CA SER A 82 15.38 -1.07 7.52
C SER A 82 15.94 0.27 7.05
N LYS A 83 17.14 0.67 7.53
CA LYS A 83 17.79 1.92 7.09
C LYS A 83 18.31 1.81 5.66
N LEU A 84 19.00 0.71 5.34
CA LEU A 84 19.55 0.47 4.01
C LEU A 84 18.45 0.35 2.96
N ILE A 85 17.41 -0.43 3.26
CA ILE A 85 16.26 -0.60 2.36
C ILE A 85 15.52 0.73 2.19
N GLY A 86 15.34 1.51 3.26
CA GLY A 86 14.68 2.82 3.16
C GLY A 86 15.45 3.89 2.38
N SER A 87 16.75 3.70 2.09
CA SER A 87 17.57 4.68 1.36
C SER A 87 18.07 4.18 0.00
N ALA A 88 18.22 2.87 -0.17
CA ALA A 88 18.85 2.26 -1.33
C ALA A 88 17.94 1.31 -2.11
N VAL A 89 16.68 1.14 -1.69
CA VAL A 89 15.68 0.38 -2.44
C VAL A 89 14.61 1.33 -2.93
N SER A 90 14.29 1.24 -4.22
CA SER A 90 13.19 1.96 -4.86
C SER A 90 12.37 1.02 -5.72
N VAL A 91 11.08 1.30 -5.87
CA VAL A 91 10.16 0.50 -6.68
C VAL A 91 9.79 1.28 -7.94
N SER A 92 9.78 0.60 -9.08
CA SER A 92 9.40 1.17 -10.38
C SER A 92 8.33 0.31 -11.05
N PRO A 93 7.32 0.90 -11.72
CA PRO A 93 7.04 2.34 -11.82
C PRO A 93 6.44 2.94 -10.53
N ASP A 94 6.44 4.28 -10.41
CA ASP A 94 5.84 5.00 -9.28
C ASP A 94 4.34 4.72 -9.11
N ALA A 95 3.67 4.48 -10.24
CA ALA A 95 2.27 4.08 -10.32
C ALA A 95 2.19 2.65 -10.88
N ILE A 96 2.07 1.66 -9.98
CA ILE A 96 2.05 0.24 -10.36
C ILE A 96 0.62 -0.14 -10.76
N THR A 97 0.36 -0.30 -12.04
CA THR A 97 -0.97 -0.68 -12.52
C THR A 97 -1.42 -2.03 -11.94
N HIS A 98 -2.65 -2.08 -11.44
CA HIS A 98 -3.25 -3.35 -11.04
C HIS A 98 -3.56 -4.21 -12.26
N LEU A 99 -3.16 -5.48 -12.24
CA LEU A 99 -3.52 -6.42 -13.30
C LEU A 99 -5.03 -6.74 -13.30
N VAL A 100 -5.67 -6.63 -12.13
CA VAL A 100 -7.12 -6.80 -11.94
C VAL A 100 -7.73 -5.43 -11.62
N GLN A 101 -8.59 -4.95 -12.51
CA GLN A 101 -9.24 -3.63 -12.39
C GLN A 101 -10.63 -3.71 -11.70
N ASP A 102 -11.09 -4.92 -11.38
CA ASP A 102 -12.37 -5.14 -10.72
C ASP A 102 -12.27 -4.89 -9.21
N TYR A 103 -13.21 -4.11 -8.68
CA TYR A 103 -13.35 -3.85 -7.25
C TYR A 103 -14.81 -3.88 -6.83
N GLU A 104 -15.04 -4.19 -5.57
CA GLU A 104 -16.33 -4.05 -4.91
C GLU A 104 -16.30 -2.87 -3.95
N ILE A 105 -17.46 -2.44 -3.47
CA ILE A 105 -17.56 -1.38 -2.47
C ILE A 105 -17.79 -2.00 -1.10
N ASP A 106 -16.80 -1.88 -0.22
CA ASP A 106 -16.90 -2.24 1.18
C ASP A 106 -17.52 -1.07 1.96
N SER A 107 -18.66 -1.33 2.62
CA SER A 107 -19.35 -0.37 3.47
C SER A 107 -19.26 -0.80 4.94
N ARG A 108 -18.47 -0.08 5.74
CA ARG A 108 -18.31 -0.36 7.18
C ARG A 108 -18.33 0.91 8.03
N PRO A 109 -18.85 0.86 9.26
CA PRO A 109 -18.75 1.98 10.17
C PRO A 109 -17.31 2.12 10.68
N VAL A 110 -16.75 3.32 10.57
CA VAL A 110 -15.47 3.69 11.18
C VAL A 110 -15.71 4.72 12.28
N VAL A 111 -14.85 4.70 13.31
CA VAL A 111 -14.93 5.66 14.41
C VAL A 111 -14.02 6.85 14.11
N VAL A 112 -14.61 8.03 13.94
CA VAL A 112 -13.89 9.30 13.77
C VAL A 112 -14.24 10.20 14.95
N GLN A 113 -13.25 10.51 15.80
CA GLN A 113 -13.42 11.40 16.96
C GLN A 113 -14.67 11.08 17.83
N LYS A 114 -14.91 9.79 18.09
CA LYS A 114 -16.07 9.22 18.84
C LYS A 114 -17.39 9.10 18.06
N ALA A 115 -17.53 9.69 16.87
CA ALA A 115 -18.68 9.49 16.00
C ALA A 115 -18.48 8.26 15.10
N ARG A 116 -19.55 7.48 14.86
CA ARG A 116 -19.55 6.40 13.87
C ARG A 116 -20.02 6.97 12.54
N ILE A 117 -19.17 6.86 11.53
CA ILE A 117 -19.46 7.29 10.16
C ILE A 117 -19.32 6.07 9.25
N VAL A 118 -20.32 5.79 8.42
CA VAL A 118 -20.21 4.76 7.39
C VAL A 118 -19.29 5.27 6.30
N ARG A 119 -18.24 4.49 5.97
CA ARG A 119 -17.35 4.76 4.85
C ARG A 119 -17.54 3.72 3.77
N TYR A 120 -17.47 4.19 2.53
CA TYR A 120 -17.54 3.38 1.33
C TYR A 120 -16.16 3.39 0.70
N ARG A 121 -15.50 2.23 0.68
CA ARG A 121 -14.12 2.11 0.19
C ARG A 121 -14.04 0.99 -0.84
N PRO A 122 -13.25 1.17 -1.90
CA PRO A 122 -12.99 0.12 -2.88
C PRO A 122 -12.22 -1.04 -2.21
N VAL A 123 -12.69 -2.26 -2.46
CA VAL A 123 -12.04 -3.50 -2.04
C VAL A 123 -11.79 -4.41 -3.24
N PHE A 124 -10.55 -4.85 -3.39
CA PHE A 124 -10.12 -5.78 -4.42
C PHE A 124 -10.05 -7.17 -3.78
N LYS A 125 -11.02 -8.04 -4.10
CA LYS A 125 -11.01 -9.43 -3.61
C LYS A 125 -9.84 -10.21 -4.20
N ASP A 126 -9.61 -10.02 -5.49
CA ASP A 126 -8.47 -10.54 -6.23
C ASP A 126 -7.64 -9.35 -6.73
N TRP A 127 -6.34 -9.37 -6.46
CA TRP A 127 -5.42 -8.34 -6.94
C TRP A 127 -4.04 -8.92 -7.18
N GLU A 128 -3.38 -8.40 -8.21
CA GLU A 128 -2.02 -8.75 -8.58
C GLU A 128 -1.29 -7.49 -9.05
N LEU A 129 -0.01 -7.40 -8.70
CA LEU A 129 0.88 -6.30 -9.05
C LEU A 129 2.18 -6.86 -9.62
N GLU A 130 2.68 -6.23 -10.68
CA GLU A 130 3.97 -6.50 -11.29
C GLU A 130 4.80 -5.21 -11.28
N PHE A 131 6.01 -5.28 -10.73
CA PHE A 131 6.88 -4.13 -10.57
C PHE A 131 8.34 -4.56 -10.46
N GLU A 132 9.24 -3.59 -10.57
CA GLU A 132 10.68 -3.78 -10.45
C GLU A 132 11.17 -3.20 -9.12
N ILE A 133 12.01 -3.96 -8.42
CA ILE A 133 12.73 -3.48 -7.24
C ILE A 133 14.15 -3.15 -7.64
N ASN A 134 14.51 -1.88 -7.56
CA ASN A 134 15.84 -1.37 -7.84
C ASN A 134 16.65 -1.25 -6.54
N ILE A 135 17.78 -1.95 -6.48
CA ILE A 135 18.68 -2.02 -5.34
C ILE A 135 19.96 -1.26 -5.70
N GLY A 136 20.12 -0.08 -5.08
CA GLY A 136 21.25 0.82 -5.27
C GLY A 136 22.50 0.47 -4.45
N ASP A 137 22.38 -0.39 -3.43
CA ASP A 137 23.47 -0.75 -2.51
C ASP A 137 23.78 -2.25 -2.58
N ASP A 138 25.02 -2.59 -2.94
CA ASP A 138 25.47 -3.98 -3.05
C ASP A 138 25.58 -4.70 -1.70
N GLN A 139 25.53 -3.96 -0.58
CA GLN A 139 25.42 -4.53 0.77
C GLN A 139 24.05 -5.17 1.06
N ILE A 140 23.07 -5.02 0.16
CA ILE A 140 21.76 -5.65 0.28
C ILE A 140 21.74 -6.90 -0.62
N PRO A 141 21.82 -8.12 -0.04
CA PRO A 141 21.65 -9.36 -0.78
C PRO A 141 20.21 -9.48 -1.31
N ILE A 142 20.06 -10.16 -2.45
CA ILE A 142 18.73 -10.40 -3.04
C ILE A 142 17.87 -11.25 -2.10
N GLU A 143 18.50 -12.15 -1.35
CA GLU A 143 17.86 -13.00 -0.34
C GLU A 143 17.19 -12.18 0.76
N VAL A 144 17.80 -11.04 1.14
CA VAL A 144 17.22 -10.12 2.13
C VAL A 144 15.98 -9.43 1.59
N ILE A 145 15.97 -9.05 0.30
CA ILE A 145 14.78 -8.50 -0.36
C ILE A 145 13.66 -9.54 -0.41
N LYS A 146 13.98 -10.78 -0.77
CA LYS A 146 13.00 -11.87 -0.80
C LYS A 146 12.41 -12.14 0.59
N GLN A 147 13.25 -12.22 1.63
CA GLN A 147 12.79 -12.36 3.01
C GLN A 147 11.94 -11.17 3.47
N ALA A 148 12.31 -9.95 3.06
CA ALA A 148 11.52 -8.76 3.35
C ALA A 148 10.15 -8.80 2.66
N LEU A 149 10.06 -9.29 1.41
CA LEU A 149 8.79 -9.48 0.70
C LEU A 149 7.91 -10.52 1.39
N ASP A 150 8.45 -11.68 1.74
CA ASP A 150 7.71 -12.74 2.44
C ASP A 150 7.17 -12.24 3.78
N HIS A 151 8.03 -11.55 4.55
CA HIS A 151 7.65 -10.97 5.84
C HIS A 151 6.65 -9.81 5.69
N ALA A 152 6.79 -8.99 4.64
CA ALA A 152 5.84 -7.93 4.32
C ALA A 152 4.46 -8.52 4.01
N GLY A 153 4.38 -9.56 3.19
CA GLY A 153 3.12 -10.23 2.83
C GLY A 153 2.40 -10.83 4.03
N LEU A 154 3.13 -11.44 4.97
CA LEU A 154 2.56 -12.13 6.12
C LEU A 154 2.15 -11.20 7.26
N TYR A 155 2.96 -10.18 7.57
CA TYR A 155 2.83 -9.45 8.84
C TYR A 155 2.59 -7.95 8.69
N VAL A 156 2.91 -7.37 7.53
CA VAL A 156 2.79 -5.92 7.32
C VAL A 156 1.59 -5.60 6.43
N GLY A 157 1.59 -6.11 5.20
CA GLY A 157 0.62 -5.85 4.15
C GLY A 157 0.74 -4.45 3.53
N ILE A 158 -0.17 -4.17 2.60
CA ILE A 158 -0.34 -2.87 1.94
C ILE A 158 -1.81 -2.44 2.00
N GLY A 159 -2.08 -1.15 1.75
CA GLY A 159 -3.42 -0.60 1.85
C GLY A 159 -3.90 -0.38 3.28
N ASP A 160 -5.21 -0.12 3.41
CA ASP A 160 -5.90 0.04 4.69
C ASP A 160 -6.39 -1.33 5.20
N PHE A 161 -6.65 -1.46 6.50
CA PHE A 161 -7.10 -2.73 7.11
C PHE A 161 -6.15 -3.93 6.85
N ARG A 162 -4.84 -3.63 6.83
CA ARG A 162 -3.77 -4.62 6.61
C ARG A 162 -3.40 -5.36 7.91
N PRO A 163 -2.77 -6.55 7.86
CA PRO A 163 -2.41 -7.33 9.05
C PRO A 163 -1.66 -6.53 10.13
N GLY A 164 -0.73 -5.65 9.71
CA GLY A 164 0.02 -4.77 10.62
C GLY A 164 -0.83 -3.70 11.34
N ARG A 165 -2.13 -3.62 11.05
CA ARG A 165 -3.11 -2.72 11.69
C ARG A 165 -4.25 -3.47 12.41
N GLY A 166 -4.11 -4.79 12.58
CA GLY A 166 -5.06 -5.61 13.33
C GLY A 166 -5.97 -6.49 12.47
N GLY A 167 -5.73 -6.54 11.15
CA GLY A 167 -6.65 -7.15 10.20
C GLY A 167 -7.87 -6.28 10.11
#